data_AF-A0A2D4K2B8-F1
#
_entry.id   AF-A0A2D4K2B8-F1
#
_cell.length_a   1.000
_cell.length_b   1.000
_cell.length_c   1.000
_cell.angle_alpha   90.00
_cell.angle_beta   90.00
_cell.angle_gamma   90.00
#
_symmetry.space_group_name_H-M   'P 1'
#
loop_
_entity.id
_entity.type
_entity.pdbx_description
1 polymer ?
#
loop_
_entity_poly.entity_id
_entity_poly.type
_entity_poly.pdbx_seq_one_letter_code
_entity_poly.pdbx_strand_id
1 'polypeptide(L)'
;MGWLTFTFSLQKKFENLFPGKLEVVRMTQQQENPKFLSHFKRKFIVHKGKRKARDDNLQPSLYQIRTNGSALCTRCIQISTDSGLLNSEFCFILKVPFESSDNQGIVYTWVGRAANPDEAKLAE
;
A
#
# COMPACT_ATOMS: atom_id res chain seq x y z
N MET A 1 2.38 22.44 -4.43
CA MET A 1 2.74 21.05 -4.83
C MET A 1 1.89 20.07 -4.04
N GLY A 2 0.71 19.64 -4.42
CA GLY A 2 0.08 19.54 -5.73
C GLY A 2 -0.76 18.28 -5.60
N TRP A 3 -1.94 18.39 -4.99
CA TRP A 3 -2.95 17.37 -5.13
C TRP A 3 -3.14 17.25 -6.65
N LEU A 4 -3.12 16.06 -7.22
CA LEU A 4 -3.87 15.85 -8.45
C LEU A 4 -5.34 15.93 -8.07
N THR A 5 -5.81 17.11 -7.64
CA THR A 5 -7.15 17.52 -8.02
C THR A 5 -7.10 17.39 -9.52
N PHE A 6 -7.86 16.45 -10.08
CA PHE A 6 -8.04 16.36 -11.51
C PHE A 6 -8.67 17.71 -11.90
N THR A 7 -7.82 18.69 -12.19
CA THR A 7 -8.29 20.04 -12.46
C THR A 7 -9.06 19.93 -13.77
N PHE A 8 -10.13 20.71 -13.90
CA PHE A 8 -10.88 20.78 -15.16
C PHE A 8 -9.96 21.02 -16.38
N SER A 9 -8.81 21.68 -16.17
CA SER A 9 -7.78 21.86 -17.20
C SER A 9 -7.05 20.57 -17.60
N LEU A 10 -6.74 19.67 -16.67
CA LEU A 10 -6.10 18.38 -16.99
C LEU A 10 -7.07 17.45 -17.71
N GLN A 11 -8.33 17.40 -17.23
CA GLN A 11 -9.37 16.58 -17.84
C GLN A 11 -9.59 16.96 -19.31
N LYS A 12 -9.74 18.27 -19.60
CA LYS A 12 -9.90 18.74 -20.99
C LYS A 12 -8.72 18.35 -21.89
N LYS A 13 -7.49 18.40 -21.37
CA LYS A 13 -6.30 17.97 -22.13
C LYS A 13 -6.33 16.48 -22.44
N PHE A 14 -6.67 15.64 -21.46
CA PHE A 14 -6.78 14.19 -21.68
C PHE A 14 -7.95 13.83 -22.60
N GLU A 15 -9.08 14.52 -22.51
CA GLU A 15 -10.22 14.30 -23.43
C GLU A 15 -9.83 14.64 -24.87
N ASN A 16 -9.12 15.75 -25.09
CA ASN A 16 -8.64 16.10 -26.43
C ASN A 16 -7.67 15.05 -27.02
N LEU A 17 -6.85 14.42 -26.17
CA LEU A 17 -5.91 13.38 -26.59
C LEU A 17 -6.59 12.02 -26.78
N PHE A 18 -7.66 11.75 -26.02
CA PHE A 18 -8.38 10.47 -26.00
C PHE A 18 -9.89 10.68 -26.07
N PRO A 19 -10.44 11.20 -27.18
CA PRO A 19 -11.84 11.58 -27.27
C PRO A 19 -12.77 10.38 -27.05
N GLY A 20 -13.72 10.53 -26.13
CA GLY A 20 -14.71 9.50 -25.80
C GLY A 20 -14.14 8.26 -25.09
N LYS A 21 -12.87 8.28 -24.69
CA LYS A 21 -12.18 7.16 -24.01
C LYS A 21 -11.78 7.45 -22.57
N LEU A 22 -11.86 8.72 -22.13
CA LEU A 22 -11.46 9.11 -20.79
C LEU A 22 -12.57 8.81 -19.78
N GLU A 23 -12.23 7.99 -18.78
CA GLU A 23 -13.09 7.69 -17.64
C GLU A 23 -12.45 8.28 -16.37
N VAL A 24 -13.15 9.19 -15.67
CA VAL A 24 -12.66 9.77 -14.41
C VAL A 24 -13.39 9.11 -13.24
N VAL A 25 -12.67 8.33 -12.45
CA VAL A 25 -13.21 7.59 -11.31
C VAL A 25 -12.58 8.08 -10.01
N ARG A 26 -13.41 8.51 -9.05
CA ARG A 26 -12.98 8.81 -7.69
C ARG A 26 -13.05 7.55 -6.83
N MET A 27 -11.96 7.24 -6.14
CA MET A 27 -11.88 6.11 -5.21
C MET A 27 -11.47 6.60 -3.82
N THR A 28 -11.95 5.92 -2.78
CA THR A 28 -11.52 6.12 -1.39
C THR A 28 -10.46 5.08 -1.05
N GLN A 29 -9.52 5.41 -0.16
CA GLN A 29 -8.49 4.48 0.31
C GLN A 29 -9.13 3.20 0.86
N GLN A 30 -8.58 2.03 0.50
CA GLN A 30 -9.11 0.69 0.79
C GLN A 30 -10.44 0.33 0.09
N GLN A 31 -10.99 1.22 -0.76
CA GLN A 31 -12.16 0.97 -1.60
C GLN A 31 -11.82 1.10 -3.10
N GLU A 32 -10.57 0.81 -3.45
CA GLU A 32 -10.14 0.80 -4.85
C GLU A 32 -10.75 -0.38 -5.61
N ASN A 33 -11.12 -0.16 -6.87
CA ASN A 33 -11.73 -1.19 -7.69
C ASN A 33 -10.68 -2.19 -8.23
N PRO A 34 -11.09 -3.41 -8.64
CA PRO A 34 -10.17 -4.42 -9.14
C PRO A 34 -9.37 -4.00 -10.38
N LYS A 35 -9.97 -3.19 -11.28
CA LYS A 35 -9.30 -2.67 -12.48
C LYS A 35 -8.07 -1.84 -12.08
N PHE A 36 -8.23 -0.92 -11.12
CA PHE A 36 -7.13 -0.13 -10.57
C PHE A 36 -6.07 -1.00 -9.89
N LEU A 37 -6.49 -1.94 -9.02
CA LEU A 37 -5.58 -2.80 -8.29
C LEU A 37 -4.77 -3.73 -9.20
N SER A 38 -5.33 -4.15 -10.34
CA SER A 38 -4.66 -5.02 -11.30
C SER A 38 -3.34 -4.45 -11.85
N HIS A 39 -3.23 -3.12 -11.91
CA HIS A 39 -2.01 -2.45 -12.38
C HIS A 39 -0.80 -2.70 -11.47
N PHE A 40 -1.02 -3.00 -10.19
CA PHE A 40 0.03 -3.15 -9.19
C PHE A 40 0.55 -4.58 -9.07
N LYS A 41 -0.03 -5.54 -9.80
CA LYS A 41 0.42 -6.96 -9.79
C LYS A 41 0.55 -7.51 -8.37
N ARG A 42 -0.45 -7.25 -7.51
CA ARG A 42 -0.50 -7.62 -6.07
C ARG A 42 0.51 -6.92 -5.16
N LYS A 43 1.23 -5.90 -5.66
CA LYS A 43 2.23 -5.10 -4.91
C LYS A 43 1.68 -3.71 -4.56
N PHE A 44 0.47 -3.65 -4.01
CA PHE A 44 -0.16 -2.39 -3.60
C PHE A 44 0.10 -2.11 -2.12
N ILE A 45 0.87 -1.06 -1.83
CA ILE A 45 1.28 -0.68 -0.47
C ILE A 45 0.60 0.62 -0.06
N VAL A 46 0.00 0.63 1.13
CA VAL A 46 -0.70 1.78 1.69
C VAL A 46 -0.01 2.22 2.97
N HIS A 47 0.67 3.36 2.91
CA HIS A 47 1.30 3.99 4.07
C HIS A 47 0.30 4.81 4.89
N LYS A 48 0.50 4.85 6.21
CA LYS A 48 -0.29 5.67 7.13
C LYS A 48 0.29 7.10 7.14
N GLY A 49 -0.58 8.10 7.26
CA GLY A 49 -0.17 9.50 7.41
C GLY A 49 -0.25 10.31 6.12
N LYS A 50 0.44 11.46 6.11
CA LYS A 50 0.39 12.44 5.03
C LYS A 50 1.68 12.38 4.23
N ARG A 51 1.60 12.50 2.89
CA ARG A 51 2.78 12.50 1.98
C ARG A 51 3.88 13.51 2.37
N LYS A 52 3.52 14.63 3.00
CA LYS A 52 4.45 15.69 3.44
C LYS A 52 4.56 15.80 4.95
N ALA A 53 4.23 14.75 5.69
CA ALA A 53 4.59 14.71 7.10
C ALA A 53 6.12 14.86 7.20
N ARG A 54 6.59 15.60 8.20
CA ARG A 54 8.01 15.56 8.55
C ARG A 54 8.32 14.12 8.96
N ASP A 55 9.45 13.62 8.52
CA ASP A 55 9.89 12.28 8.87
C ASP A 55 10.23 12.30 10.36
N ASP A 56 9.30 11.85 11.20
CA ASP A 56 9.55 11.69 12.63
C ASP A 56 10.53 10.52 12.79
N ASN A 57 11.79 10.86 13.02
CA ASN A 57 12.88 10.03 13.56
C ASN A 57 12.72 8.52 13.38
N LEU A 58 13.42 7.90 12.41
CA LEU A 58 13.83 6.48 12.41
C LEU A 58 12.92 5.49 13.20
N GLN A 59 11.60 5.54 12.97
CA GLN A 59 10.67 4.68 13.69
C GLN A 59 10.42 3.37 12.92
N PRO A 60 10.33 2.23 13.63
CA PRO A 60 9.88 0.99 13.03
C PRO A 60 8.47 1.14 12.44
N SER A 61 8.26 0.55 11.26
CA SER A 61 6.98 0.52 10.58
C SER A 61 6.48 -0.91 10.45
N LEU A 62 5.29 -1.18 10.98
CA LEU A 62 4.62 -2.46 10.85
C LEU A 62 3.59 -2.42 9.72
N TYR A 63 3.58 -3.46 8.91
CA TYR A 63 2.64 -3.66 7.82
C TYR A 63 1.94 -4.99 7.97
N GLN A 64 0.69 -5.05 7.53
CA GLN A 64 -0.09 -6.27 7.44
C GLN A 64 -0.49 -6.53 5.99
N ILE A 65 -0.32 -7.77 5.54
CA ILE A 65 -0.81 -8.23 4.25
C ILE A 65 -2.24 -8.75 4.44
N ARG A 66 -3.17 -8.27 3.62
CA ARG A 66 -4.57 -8.70 3.62
C ARG A 66 -5.07 -8.88 2.20
N THR A 67 -5.77 -9.98 1.96
CA THR A 67 -6.49 -10.22 0.70
C THR A 67 -7.98 -10.34 0.95
N ASN A 68 -8.77 -9.52 0.26
CA ASN A 68 -10.24 -9.57 0.35
C ASN A 68 -10.82 -10.24 -0.89
N GLY A 69 -11.30 -11.47 -0.73
CA GLY A 69 -11.93 -12.27 -1.80
C GLY A 69 -10.93 -12.77 -2.82
N SER A 70 -10.52 -11.92 -3.78
CA SER A 70 -9.61 -12.29 -4.87
C SER A 70 -8.17 -11.85 -4.57
N ALA A 71 -7.19 -12.62 -5.06
CA ALA A 71 -5.77 -12.28 -5.01
C ALA A 71 -5.44 -10.90 -5.64
N LEU A 72 -6.26 -10.39 -6.56
CA LEU A 72 -6.10 -9.05 -7.11
C LEU A 72 -6.35 -7.94 -6.08
N CYS A 73 -7.07 -8.26 -5.01
CA CYS A 73 -7.41 -7.34 -3.93
C CYS A 73 -6.42 -7.42 -2.76
N THR A 74 -5.24 -8.03 -2.93
CA THR A 74 -4.20 -8.06 -1.92
C THR A 74 -3.61 -6.66 -1.69
N ARG A 75 -3.49 -6.28 -0.42
CA ARG A 75 -2.92 -4.99 0.01
C ARG A 75 -1.93 -5.23 1.14
N CYS A 76 -0.84 -4.48 1.13
CA CYS A 76 0.09 -4.35 2.24
C CYS A 76 -0.15 -3.00 2.92
N ILE A 77 -0.72 -3.02 4.12
CA ILE A 77 -1.22 -1.80 4.78
C ILE A 77 -0.37 -1.53 6.02
N GLN A 78 0.16 -0.32 6.13
CA GLN A 78 0.85 0.13 7.33
C GLN A 78 -0.15 0.27 8.49
N ILE A 79 0.13 -0.41 9.59
CA ILE A 79 -0.64 -0.35 10.83
C ILE A 79 0.20 0.31 11.93
N SER A 80 -0.39 0.51 13.11
CA SER A 80 0.39 0.93 14.27
C SER A 80 1.41 -0.15 14.62
N THR A 81 2.63 0.24 14.99
CA THR A 81 3.71 -0.68 15.35
C THR A 81 3.48 -1.19 16.78
N ASP A 82 2.53 -2.11 16.93
CA ASP A 82 2.14 -2.72 18.20
C ASP A 82 1.99 -4.24 18.03
N SER A 83 2.66 -5.00 18.90
CA SER A 83 2.58 -6.46 18.96
C SER A 83 1.16 -6.99 19.22
N GLY A 84 0.30 -6.23 19.91
CA GLY A 84 -1.08 -6.61 20.18
C GLY A 84 -1.98 -6.67 18.93
N LEU A 85 -1.50 -6.15 17.80
CA LEU A 85 -2.21 -6.19 16.52
C LEU A 85 -1.85 -7.42 15.67
N LEU A 86 -0.88 -8.24 16.09
CA LEU A 86 -0.51 -9.46 15.38
C LEU A 86 -1.62 -10.51 15.50
N ASN A 87 -1.83 -11.25 14.42
CA ASN A 87 -2.83 -12.32 14.36
C ASN A 87 -2.30 -13.46 13.49
N SER A 88 -2.39 -14.69 13.99
CA SER A 88 -1.88 -15.91 13.35
C SER A 88 -2.49 -16.24 11.99
N GLU A 89 -3.61 -15.64 11.61
CA GLU A 89 -4.28 -15.81 10.30
C GLU A 89 -3.64 -14.95 9.19
N PHE A 90 -2.69 -14.06 9.52
CA PHE A 90 -2.15 -13.09 8.56
C PHE A 90 -0.63 -13.07 8.52
N CYS A 91 -0.08 -12.42 7.49
CA CYS A 91 1.34 -12.11 7.36
C CYS A 91 1.61 -10.64 7.69
N PHE A 92 2.76 -10.38 8.31
CA PHE A 92 3.17 -9.04 8.71
C PHE A 92 4.62 -8.77 8.30
N ILE A 93 4.91 -7.51 7.99
CA ILE A 93 6.26 -7.04 7.66
C ILE A 93 6.64 -5.95 8.66
N LEU A 94 7.73 -6.14 9.40
CA LEU A 94 8.31 -5.14 10.28
C LEU A 94 9.58 -4.57 9.65
N LYS A 95 9.52 -3.31 9.23
CA LYS A 95 10.68 -2.56 8.76
C LYS A 95 11.29 -1.77 9.91
N VAL A 96 12.53 -2.08 10.27
CA VAL A 96 13.29 -1.39 11.33
C VAL A 96 14.42 -0.60 10.67
N PRO A 97 14.40 0.74 10.72
CA PRO A 97 15.46 1.55 10.12
C PRO A 97 16.73 1.55 10.99
N PHE A 98 17.89 1.84 10.39
CA PHE A 98 19.17 2.02 11.07
C PHE A 98 19.66 3.47 10.94
N GLU A 99 20.49 3.93 11.86
CA GLU A 99 21.07 5.28 11.88
C GLU A 99 22.21 5.51 10.86
N SER A 100 22.50 4.54 9.98
CA SER A 100 23.62 4.62 9.04
C SER A 100 23.30 5.40 7.76
N SER A 101 24.34 5.99 7.16
CA SER A 101 24.30 6.83 5.95
C SER A 101 23.61 6.17 4.75
N ASP A 102 23.61 4.84 4.70
CA ASP A 102 23.09 4.06 3.58
C ASP A 102 21.61 3.69 3.77
N ASN A 103 21.05 3.99 4.96
CA ASN A 103 19.65 3.84 5.34
C ASN A 103 19.08 2.42 5.06
N GLN A 104 19.95 1.40 5.07
CA GLN A 104 19.58 0.00 4.88
C GLN A 104 19.17 -0.60 6.22
N GLY A 105 17.95 -0.29 6.67
CA GLY A 105 17.35 -0.98 7.81
C GLY A 105 17.19 -2.49 7.60
N ILE A 106 16.75 -3.20 8.63
CA ILE A 106 16.36 -4.61 8.54
C ILE A 106 14.85 -4.75 8.31
N VAL A 107 14.47 -5.73 7.51
CA VAL A 107 13.07 -6.09 7.27
C VAL A 107 12.83 -7.50 7.78
N TYR A 108 11.89 -7.65 8.71
CA TYR A 108 11.43 -8.94 9.19
C TYR A 108 10.09 -9.26 8.57
N THR A 109 9.94 -10.49 8.08
CA THR A 109 8.66 -11.04 7.67
C THR A 109 8.19 -12.02 8.74
N TRP A 110 7.00 -11.80 9.28
CA TRP A 110 6.34 -12.72 10.20
C TRP A 110 5.18 -13.38 9.47
N VAL A 111 5.20 -14.71 9.41
CA VAL A 111 4.15 -15.52 8.79
C VAL A 111 3.36 -16.17 9.90
N GLY A 112 2.08 -15.82 10.00
CA GLY A 112 1.18 -16.44 10.96
C GLY A 112 1.00 -17.93 10.67
N ARG A 113 0.92 -18.76 11.71
CA ARG A 113 0.79 -20.22 11.57
C ARG A 113 -0.44 -20.68 10.79
N ALA A 114 -1.47 -19.84 10.69
CA ALA A 114 -2.71 -20.10 9.96
C ALA A 114 -2.85 -19.18 8.73
N ALA A 115 -1.80 -18.44 8.37
CA ALA A 115 -1.83 -17.55 7.23
C ALA A 115 -2.03 -18.32 5.92
N ASN A 116 -2.71 -17.69 4.98
CA ASN A 116 -2.91 -18.25 3.65
C ASN A 116 -1.54 -18.48 2.96
N PRO A 117 -1.26 -19.68 2.41
CA PRO A 117 0.01 -19.98 1.76
C PRO A 117 0.39 -19.01 0.61
N ASP A 118 -0.60 -18.52 -0.15
CA ASP A 118 -0.37 -17.56 -1.23
C ASP A 118 0.00 -16.17 -0.72
N GLU A 119 -0.41 -15.82 0.50
CA GLU A 119 -0.02 -14.58 1.18
C GLU A 119 1.35 -14.74 1.82
N ALA A 120 1.65 -15.89 2.42
CA ALA A 120 2.97 -16.21 2.98
C ALA A 120 4.07 -16.11 1.90
N LYS A 121 3.84 -16.75 0.74
CA LYS A 121 4.75 -16.68 -0.40
C LYS A 121 4.90 -15.27 -0.99
N LEU A 122 3.88 -14.41 -0.83
CA LEU A 122 3.95 -13.02 -1.27
C LEU A 122 4.69 -12.13 -0.27
N ALA A 123 4.72 -12.51 1.01
CA ALA A 123 5.37 -11.78 2.09
C ALA A 123 6.90 -11.97 2.11
N GLU A 124 7.37 -13.09 1.57
CA GLU A 124 8.77 -13.40 1.27
C GLU A 124 9.29 -12.62 0.05
#